data_AF-A0A7S1DX86-F1
#
_entry.id   AF-A0A7S1DX86-F1
#
_cell.length_a   1.000
_cell.length_b   1.000
_cell.length_c   1.000
_cell.angle_alpha   90.00
_cell.angle_beta   90.00
_cell.angle_gamma   90.00
#
_symmetry.space_group_name_H-M   'P 1'
#
loop_
_entity.id
_entity.type
_entity.pdbx_description
1 polymer ?
#
loop_
_entity_poly.entity_id
_entity_poly.type
_entity_poly.pdbx_seq_one_letter_code
_entity_poly.pdbx_strand_id
1 'polypeptide(L)'
;WIRTMPVDPRIRIRTLREVANVLGAQVLCGQEQLDSNHVGKMIVGTLQVADLLHLIADRDAEEASIAPELNGISPNEVEECRKAFEKFDKHMNGLVDVHEVPQVMRALGWDVSFNEVKMIMGETDDLENESHVTFLQFMSLLSQQKGGLDPMPGGSVLVVTHVGRVDVLLSLLMASKSLDFPKIGGILLTDGSRKSLSQEVLDILAGNLLRVPVLTIPLDTFEATQRIHGLHGLAPRLLPTSSVKLRAAQEIFANSVCQDFLNAIVRGKDVRHEMTSRHFLYHISQAAQQRPQHIVLPEGEDARVVQAAAELLDRGLCNITILGKFDEILALAADHGVDVSRANIVNPPDSPHFELFVSELLEQRKNKGMTEAVARNLLSLDFTWYGVMMMHLGMCDGMVSGACHTTADTMRPALQVIKTSVGTSLVSSVMFMLLPERVFLFGDCAINVDPSSEDLCQIGISCAETAAAFSIEPRVAMLSYATGQSNTGPIVDKVRKATELAKHKKPDLMIEGPTQFDAAVDMEIAQQKNKGSSSNVLGRATVCVFPDLNSGNNTYKAVQQAARCIAVGPIMQGLRLPVNDLSRGCTVNDVVNTVIITCNQAISAKASSAEQ
;
A
#
# COMPACT_ATOMS: atom_id res chain seq x y z
N TRP A 1 -21.81 20.40 -10.10
CA TRP A 1 -21.45 19.86 -8.76
C TRP A 1 -20.73 18.51 -8.86
N ILE A 2 -21.05 17.65 -9.83
CA ILE A 2 -20.20 16.55 -10.29
C ILE A 2 -19.70 16.92 -11.68
N ARG A 3 -18.38 17.04 -11.89
CA ARG A 3 -17.82 17.02 -13.25
C ARG A 3 -17.96 15.59 -13.75
N THR A 4 -18.29 15.41 -15.03
CA THR A 4 -18.35 14.11 -15.70
C THR A 4 -17.21 13.23 -15.19
N MET A 5 -17.54 12.10 -14.55
CA MET A 5 -16.50 11.25 -13.97
C MET A 5 -15.65 10.70 -15.12
N PRO A 6 -14.33 10.93 -15.11
CA PRO A 6 -13.45 10.42 -16.14
C PRO A 6 -13.48 8.89 -16.14
N VAL A 7 -13.36 8.32 -17.33
CA VAL A 7 -13.17 6.89 -17.49
C VAL A 7 -11.71 6.57 -17.16
N ASP A 8 -11.48 5.74 -16.15
CA ASP A 8 -10.13 5.26 -15.82
C ASP A 8 -9.95 3.80 -16.27
N PRO A 9 -8.95 3.51 -17.12
CA PRO A 9 -8.72 2.16 -17.63
C PRO A 9 -8.44 1.15 -16.51
N ARG A 10 -7.83 1.56 -15.38
CA ARG A 10 -7.54 0.67 -14.23
C ARG A 10 -8.81 0.09 -13.62
N ILE A 11 -9.94 0.81 -13.69
CA ILE A 11 -11.24 0.33 -13.21
C ILE A 11 -11.89 -0.61 -14.23
N ARG A 12 -11.70 -0.33 -15.52
CA ARG A 12 -12.31 -1.10 -16.61
C ARG A 12 -11.62 -2.42 -16.91
N ILE A 13 -10.32 -2.54 -16.64
CA ILE A 13 -9.60 -3.79 -16.91
C ILE A 13 -10.07 -4.89 -15.95
N ARG A 14 -10.32 -6.10 -16.46
CA ARG A 14 -10.72 -7.24 -15.63
C ARG A 14 -9.52 -7.81 -14.89
N THR A 15 -9.69 -8.12 -13.61
CA THR A 15 -8.70 -8.90 -12.86
C THR A 15 -8.78 -10.36 -13.27
N LEU A 16 -7.69 -11.10 -13.03
CA LEU A 16 -7.69 -12.54 -13.27
C LEU A 16 -8.72 -13.25 -12.38
N ARG A 17 -9.02 -12.70 -11.19
CA ARG A 17 -10.12 -13.20 -10.34
C ARG A 17 -11.48 -13.08 -11.00
N GLU A 18 -11.76 -11.97 -11.68
CA GLU A 18 -13.02 -11.82 -12.42
C GLU A 18 -13.15 -12.85 -13.52
N VAL A 19 -12.07 -13.07 -14.28
CA VAL A 19 -12.02 -14.11 -15.33
C VAL A 19 -12.21 -15.51 -14.72
N ALA A 20 -11.50 -15.83 -13.65
CA ALA A 20 -11.60 -17.11 -12.96
C ALA A 20 -13.02 -17.40 -12.45
N ASN A 21 -13.67 -16.40 -11.84
CA ASN A 21 -15.02 -16.53 -11.31
C ASN A 21 -16.05 -16.83 -12.40
N VAL A 22 -15.94 -16.17 -13.56
CA VAL A 22 -16.89 -16.40 -14.65
C VAL A 22 -16.66 -17.76 -15.32
N LEU A 23 -15.41 -18.17 -15.45
CA LEU A 23 -15.09 -19.48 -16.01
C LEU A 23 -15.36 -20.65 -15.05
N GLY A 24 -15.58 -20.37 -13.76
CA GLY A 24 -15.61 -21.41 -12.73
C GLY A 24 -14.26 -22.11 -12.58
N ALA A 25 -13.16 -21.38 -12.79
CA ALA A 25 -11.82 -21.93 -12.82
C ALA A 25 -11.33 -22.36 -11.43
N GLN A 26 -10.68 -23.52 -11.38
CA GLN A 26 -9.98 -23.98 -10.20
C GLN A 26 -8.58 -23.38 -10.17
N VAL A 27 -8.23 -22.71 -9.07
CA VAL A 27 -6.89 -22.15 -8.88
C VAL A 27 -5.96 -23.25 -8.40
N LEU A 28 -4.87 -23.47 -9.14
CA LEU A 28 -3.85 -24.46 -8.79
C LEU A 28 -2.76 -23.85 -7.92
N CYS A 29 -2.34 -22.62 -8.23
CA CYS A 29 -1.42 -21.80 -7.44
C CYS A 29 -1.64 -20.29 -7.69
N GLY A 30 -1.06 -19.43 -6.85
CA GLY A 30 -1.09 -17.98 -7.02
C GLY A 30 -2.41 -17.30 -6.61
N GLN A 31 -3.07 -17.80 -5.56
CA GLN A 31 -4.37 -17.31 -5.09
C GLN A 31 -4.34 -15.81 -4.72
N GLU A 32 -3.26 -15.37 -4.10
CA GLU A 32 -3.07 -14.00 -3.60
C GLU A 32 -2.90 -12.99 -4.74
N GLN A 33 -2.34 -13.43 -5.87
CA GLN A 33 -2.04 -12.58 -7.02
C GLN A 33 -3.20 -12.48 -8.04
N LEU A 34 -4.34 -13.14 -7.81
CA LEU A 34 -5.49 -13.10 -8.74
C LEU A 34 -6.14 -11.72 -8.85
N ASP A 35 -6.11 -10.94 -7.78
CA ASP A 35 -6.73 -9.60 -7.74
C ASP A 35 -5.78 -8.49 -8.16
N SER A 36 -4.46 -8.71 -8.03
CA SER A 36 -3.42 -7.77 -8.47
C SER A 36 -3.04 -7.94 -9.94
N ASN A 37 -3.27 -9.13 -10.53
CA ASN A 37 -3.06 -9.38 -11.95
C ASN A 37 -4.28 -9.04 -12.78
N HIS A 38 -4.02 -8.34 -13.87
CA HIS A 38 -5.03 -7.88 -14.82
C HIS A 38 -4.93 -8.69 -16.11
N VAL A 39 -6.04 -8.83 -16.82
CA VAL A 39 -6.06 -9.51 -18.12
C VAL A 39 -6.26 -8.44 -19.19
N GLY A 40 -5.17 -8.03 -19.83
CA GLY A 40 -5.18 -7.06 -20.92
C GLY A 40 -5.09 -7.70 -22.31
N LYS A 41 -4.32 -8.79 -22.43
CA LYS A 41 -4.16 -9.58 -23.65
C LYS A 41 -4.39 -11.06 -23.34
N MET A 42 -4.99 -11.80 -24.27
CA MET A 42 -5.12 -13.25 -24.18
C MET A 42 -4.40 -13.87 -25.37
N ILE A 43 -3.60 -14.91 -25.11
CA ILE A 43 -2.89 -15.67 -26.14
C ILE A 43 -3.21 -17.14 -25.98
N VAL A 44 -3.56 -17.81 -27.08
CA VAL A 44 -3.76 -19.26 -27.10
C VAL A 44 -2.42 -19.94 -27.37
N GLY A 45 -1.95 -20.75 -26.42
CA GLY A 45 -0.65 -21.43 -26.43
C GLY A 45 -0.63 -22.71 -27.28
N THR A 46 -1.10 -22.63 -28.53
CA THR A 46 -1.06 -23.75 -29.49
C THR A 46 0.29 -23.84 -30.23
N LEU A 47 1.03 -22.74 -30.31
CA LEU A 47 2.32 -22.63 -30.97
C LEU A 47 3.43 -23.44 -30.30
N GLN A 48 4.57 -23.59 -30.97
CA GLN A 48 5.80 -24.05 -30.33
C GLN A 48 6.26 -23.01 -29.29
N VAL A 49 6.97 -23.46 -28.26
CA VAL A 49 7.37 -22.60 -27.13
C VAL A 49 8.13 -21.35 -27.59
N ALA A 50 9.06 -21.49 -28.54
CA ALA A 50 9.85 -20.36 -29.05
C ALA A 50 8.96 -19.28 -29.68
N ASP A 51 8.03 -19.67 -30.55
CA ASP A 51 7.12 -18.75 -31.23
C ASP A 51 6.13 -18.12 -30.25
N LEU A 52 5.66 -18.89 -29.27
CA LEU A 52 4.77 -18.39 -28.20
C LEU A 52 5.48 -17.33 -27.37
N LEU A 53 6.73 -17.55 -26.97
CA LEU A 53 7.51 -16.57 -26.22
C LEU A 53 7.79 -15.32 -27.05
N HIS A 54 8.06 -15.47 -28.35
CA HIS A 54 8.19 -14.32 -29.26
C HIS A 54 6.89 -13.52 -29.32
N LEU A 55 5.73 -14.17 -29.45
CA LEU A 55 4.42 -13.50 -29.51
C LEU A 55 4.05 -12.78 -28.20
N ILE A 56 4.55 -13.27 -27.06
CA ILE A 56 4.41 -12.60 -25.76
C ILE A 56 5.39 -11.42 -25.65
N ALA A 57 6.62 -11.58 -26.15
CA ALA A 57 7.70 -10.58 -26.12
C ALA A 57 7.43 -9.39 -27.05
N ASP A 58 6.81 -9.66 -28.19
CA ASP A 58 6.58 -8.69 -29.25
C ASP A 58 5.51 -7.68 -28.82
N ARG A 59 5.97 -6.45 -28.53
CA ARG A 59 5.12 -5.30 -28.19
C ARG A 59 4.51 -4.66 -29.44
N ASP A 60 5.10 -4.88 -30.61
CA ASP A 60 4.74 -4.27 -31.90
C ASP A 60 3.90 -5.22 -32.80
N ALA A 61 3.64 -6.45 -32.35
CA ALA A 61 2.71 -7.39 -32.98
C ALA A 61 1.22 -6.96 -32.92
N GLU A 62 0.93 -5.67 -32.72
CA GLU A 62 -0.38 -5.08 -32.98
C GLU A 62 -0.73 -5.05 -34.48
N GLU A 63 0.25 -5.08 -35.39
CA GLU A 63 -0.02 -4.90 -36.84
C GLU A 63 0.07 -6.16 -37.71
N ALA A 64 0.75 -7.23 -37.27
CA ALA A 64 1.13 -8.32 -38.19
C ALA A 64 0.49 -9.69 -37.94
N SER A 65 -0.30 -9.90 -36.87
CA SER A 65 -0.88 -11.23 -36.56
C SER A 65 -2.41 -11.29 -36.50
N ILE A 66 -3.10 -10.18 -36.77
CA ILE A 66 -4.56 -10.19 -36.97
C ILE A 66 -4.81 -10.58 -38.43
N ALA A 67 -4.89 -11.87 -38.72
CA ALA A 67 -5.85 -12.30 -39.72
C ALA A 67 -7.22 -11.78 -39.23
N PRO A 68 -7.94 -10.94 -40.00
CA PRO A 68 -9.16 -10.30 -39.49
C PRO A 68 -10.27 -11.34 -39.40
N GLU A 69 -10.38 -12.04 -38.27
CA GLU A 69 -11.71 -12.39 -37.78
C GLU A 69 -12.32 -11.10 -37.25
N LEU A 70 -12.93 -10.38 -38.19
CA LEU A 70 -13.61 -9.13 -37.96
C LEU A 70 -14.72 -9.35 -36.95
N ASN A 71 -14.48 -8.89 -35.72
CA ASN A 71 -15.39 -9.00 -34.60
C ASN A 71 -16.81 -8.57 -35.00
N GLY A 72 -17.74 -9.53 -35.03
CA GLY A 72 -19.16 -9.29 -35.31
C GLY A 72 -19.53 -9.08 -36.79
N ILE A 73 -18.63 -9.37 -37.73
CA ILE A 73 -18.90 -9.37 -39.18
C ILE A 73 -18.66 -10.79 -39.71
N SER A 74 -19.74 -11.44 -40.15
CA SER A 74 -19.71 -12.80 -40.71
C SER A 74 -18.88 -12.87 -42.01
N PRO A 75 -18.34 -14.05 -42.37
CA PRO A 75 -17.59 -14.21 -43.63
C PRO A 75 -18.35 -13.75 -44.88
N ASN A 76 -19.68 -13.88 -44.90
CA ASN A 76 -20.52 -13.37 -45.98
C ASN A 76 -20.57 -11.83 -46.00
N GLU A 77 -20.66 -11.19 -44.84
CA GLU A 77 -20.63 -9.72 -44.74
C GLU A 77 -19.25 -9.16 -45.10
N VAL A 78 -18.14 -9.88 -44.79
CA VAL A 78 -16.79 -9.49 -45.23
C VAL A 78 -16.68 -9.50 -46.75
N GLU A 79 -17.27 -10.52 -47.39
CA GLU A 79 -17.30 -10.63 -48.85
C GLU A 79 -18.20 -9.55 -49.51
N GLU A 80 -19.31 -9.20 -48.87
CA GLU A 80 -20.15 -8.07 -49.30
C GLU A 80 -19.42 -6.72 -49.14
N CYS A 81 -18.72 -6.52 -48.03
CA CYS A 81 -17.89 -5.34 -47.79
C CYS A 81 -16.76 -5.25 -48.81
N ARG A 82 -16.11 -6.37 -49.16
CA ARG A 82 -15.07 -6.43 -50.18
C ARG A 82 -15.60 -6.03 -51.56
N LYS A 83 -16.75 -6.59 -51.97
CA LYS A 83 -17.40 -6.24 -53.25
C LYS A 83 -17.83 -4.76 -53.29
N ALA A 84 -18.31 -4.23 -52.18
CA ALA A 84 -18.62 -2.81 -52.09
C ALA A 84 -17.35 -1.95 -52.16
N PHE A 85 -16.30 -2.30 -51.44
CA PHE A 85 -15.02 -1.57 -51.45
C PHE A 85 -14.37 -1.56 -52.84
N GLU A 86 -14.28 -2.71 -53.51
CA GLU A 86 -13.73 -2.85 -54.87
C GLU A 86 -14.49 -2.03 -55.91
N LYS A 87 -15.81 -1.81 -55.71
CA LYS A 87 -16.62 -0.99 -56.62
C LYS A 87 -16.24 0.50 -56.58
N PHE A 88 -15.66 0.96 -55.47
CA PHE A 88 -15.26 2.36 -55.27
C PHE A 88 -13.74 2.55 -55.40
N ASP A 89 -12.96 1.47 -55.40
CA ASP A 89 -11.55 1.48 -55.82
C ASP A 89 -11.45 1.59 -57.37
N LYS A 90 -11.64 2.81 -57.89
CA LYS A 90 -11.63 3.10 -59.34
C LYS A 90 -10.32 2.73 -60.03
N HIS A 91 -9.23 2.56 -59.29
CA HIS A 91 -7.89 2.30 -59.82
C HIS A 91 -7.42 0.86 -59.58
N MET A 92 -8.21 0.03 -58.90
CA MET A 92 -7.85 -1.34 -58.48
C MET A 92 -6.50 -1.42 -57.75
N ASN A 93 -6.20 -0.42 -56.92
CA ASN A 93 -4.95 -0.33 -56.17
C ASN A 93 -5.09 -0.69 -54.68
N GLY A 94 -6.28 -1.15 -54.25
CA GLY A 94 -6.59 -1.51 -52.88
C GLY A 94 -6.92 -0.32 -51.97
N LEU A 95 -7.13 0.86 -52.54
CA LEU A 95 -7.33 2.12 -51.82
C LEU A 95 -8.62 2.81 -52.27
N VAL A 96 -9.38 3.37 -51.32
CA VAL A 96 -10.57 4.20 -51.59
C VAL A 96 -10.35 5.58 -51.01
N ASP A 97 -10.72 6.64 -51.72
CA ASP A 97 -10.64 8.01 -51.21
C ASP A 97 -11.48 8.18 -49.93
N VAL A 98 -10.91 8.81 -48.91
CA VAL A 98 -11.58 9.02 -47.62
C VAL A 98 -12.92 9.76 -47.76
N HIS A 99 -13.07 10.64 -48.77
CA HIS A 99 -14.32 11.32 -49.08
C HIS A 99 -15.38 10.41 -49.70
N GLU A 100 -14.98 9.26 -50.26
CA GLU A 100 -15.87 8.26 -50.86
C GLU A 100 -16.31 7.18 -49.85
N VAL A 101 -15.60 7.03 -48.72
CA VAL A 101 -15.94 6.07 -47.65
C VAL A 101 -17.39 6.18 -47.15
N PRO A 102 -17.97 7.38 -46.88
CA PRO A 102 -19.38 7.50 -46.51
C PRO A 102 -20.37 6.98 -47.57
N GLN A 103 -19.96 6.94 -48.84
CA GLN A 103 -20.79 6.40 -49.93
C GLN A 103 -20.71 4.87 -49.97
N VAL A 104 -19.51 4.30 -49.72
CA VAL A 104 -19.32 2.85 -49.56
C VAL A 104 -20.16 2.32 -48.40
N MET A 105 -20.12 3.01 -47.26
CA MET A 105 -20.88 2.62 -46.06
C MET A 105 -22.40 2.69 -46.29
N ARG A 106 -22.89 3.73 -46.99
CA ARG A 106 -24.31 3.83 -47.38
C ARG A 106 -24.75 2.74 -48.36
N ALA A 107 -23.88 2.35 -49.29
CA ALA A 107 -24.15 1.23 -50.19
C ALA A 107 -24.30 -0.12 -49.44
N LEU A 108 -23.69 -0.24 -48.26
CA LEU A 108 -23.81 -1.37 -47.35
C LEU A 108 -24.96 -1.22 -46.33
N GLY A 109 -25.78 -0.17 -46.45
CA GLY A 109 -26.93 0.06 -45.56
C GLY A 109 -26.64 0.84 -44.28
N TRP A 110 -25.45 1.43 -44.14
CA TRP A 110 -25.04 2.21 -42.97
C TRP A 110 -25.09 3.70 -43.29
N ASP A 111 -25.86 4.48 -42.53
CA ASP A 111 -25.92 5.94 -42.70
C ASP A 111 -24.86 6.60 -41.80
N VAL A 112 -23.74 7.01 -42.42
CA VAL A 112 -22.59 7.61 -41.72
C VAL A 112 -22.19 8.89 -42.42
N SER A 113 -22.00 9.97 -41.66
CA SER A 113 -21.54 11.26 -42.16
C SER A 113 -20.01 11.30 -42.29
N PHE A 114 -19.50 12.18 -43.16
CA PHE A 114 -18.05 12.36 -43.32
C PHE A 114 -17.36 12.79 -42.01
N ASN A 115 -18.04 13.59 -41.18
CA ASN A 115 -17.51 14.01 -39.88
C ASN A 115 -17.39 12.83 -38.91
N GLU A 116 -18.30 11.85 -38.95
CA GLU A 116 -18.21 10.64 -38.13
C GLU A 116 -17.05 9.75 -38.60
N VAL A 117 -16.86 9.58 -39.91
CA VAL A 117 -15.68 8.88 -40.45
C VAL A 117 -14.39 9.54 -39.96
N LYS A 118 -14.32 10.88 -39.98
CA LYS A 118 -13.15 11.63 -39.48
C LYS A 118 -12.94 11.47 -37.97
N MET A 119 -13.99 11.46 -37.15
CA MET A 119 -13.86 11.24 -35.71
C MET A 119 -13.38 9.81 -35.38
N ILE A 120 -13.84 8.82 -36.14
CA ILE A 120 -13.46 7.40 -35.96
C ILE A 120 -11.99 7.18 -36.37
N MET A 121 -11.49 7.92 -37.37
CA MET A 121 -10.08 7.88 -37.80
C MET A 121 -9.09 8.54 -36.81
N GLY A 122 -9.58 9.23 -35.77
CA GLY A 122 -8.77 9.91 -34.76
C GLY A 122 -8.21 11.26 -35.25
N GLU A 123 -8.20 12.26 -34.36
CA GLU A 123 -7.45 13.50 -34.59
C GLU A 123 -5.94 13.20 -34.42
N THR A 124 -5.30 12.75 -35.50
CA THR A 124 -3.87 12.98 -35.68
C THR A 124 -3.70 14.26 -36.49
N ASP A 125 -2.86 15.18 -36.00
CA ASP A 125 -2.58 16.49 -36.63
C ASP A 125 -1.91 16.40 -38.02
N ASP A 126 -1.85 15.22 -38.64
CA ASP A 126 -1.23 14.94 -39.94
C ASP A 126 -2.24 14.50 -41.04
N LEU A 127 -3.53 14.80 -40.87
CA LEU A 127 -4.58 14.48 -41.87
C LEU A 127 -4.53 15.32 -43.16
N GLU A 128 -3.47 16.10 -43.41
CA GLU A 128 -3.25 16.71 -44.73
C GLU A 128 -2.62 15.73 -45.75
N ASN A 129 -2.19 14.51 -45.35
CA ASN A 129 -1.49 13.60 -46.27
C ASN A 129 -2.02 12.15 -46.40
N GLU A 130 -3.08 11.73 -45.71
CA GLU A 130 -3.75 10.45 -46.03
C GLU A 130 -5.08 10.69 -46.76
N SER A 131 -5.02 10.84 -48.08
CA SER A 131 -6.19 11.01 -48.96
C SER A 131 -6.94 9.70 -49.23
N HIS A 132 -6.49 8.56 -48.69
CA HIS A 132 -7.03 7.24 -49.01
C HIS A 132 -7.09 6.29 -47.80
N VAL A 133 -8.05 5.37 -47.83
CA VAL A 133 -8.33 4.34 -46.82
C VAL A 133 -8.13 2.96 -47.46
N THR A 134 -7.37 2.08 -46.80
CA THR A 134 -7.19 0.67 -47.19
C THR A 134 -8.40 -0.17 -46.80
N PHE A 135 -8.56 -1.36 -47.42
CA PHE A 135 -9.63 -2.29 -47.05
C PHE A 135 -9.59 -2.69 -45.56
N LEU A 136 -8.40 -2.86 -44.98
CA LEU A 136 -8.25 -3.21 -43.56
C LEU A 136 -8.66 -2.05 -42.64
N GLN A 137 -8.27 -0.82 -42.96
CA GLN A 137 -8.73 0.37 -42.23
C GLN A 137 -10.24 0.54 -42.35
N PHE A 138 -10.81 0.35 -43.55
CA PHE A 138 -12.26 0.37 -43.77
C PHE A 138 -13.01 -0.65 -42.90
N MET A 139 -12.48 -1.87 -42.79
CA MET A 139 -13.05 -2.90 -41.94
C MET A 139 -12.89 -2.61 -40.44
N SER A 140 -11.82 -1.91 -40.05
CA SER A 140 -11.64 -1.40 -38.68
C SER A 140 -12.67 -0.31 -38.33
N LEU A 141 -12.97 0.62 -39.24
CA LEU A 141 -14.03 1.63 -39.08
C LEU A 141 -15.40 0.99 -38.85
N LEU A 142 -15.72 -0.06 -39.61
CA LEU A 142 -16.96 -0.82 -39.46
C LEU A 142 -17.05 -1.57 -38.13
N SER A 143 -15.92 -2.12 -37.67
CA SER A 143 -15.81 -2.79 -36.36
C SER A 143 -16.02 -1.82 -35.19
N GLN A 144 -15.47 -0.60 -35.27
CA GLN A 144 -15.66 0.43 -34.24
C GLN A 144 -17.11 0.94 -34.14
N GLN A 145 -17.82 1.08 -35.26
CA GLN A 145 -19.26 1.38 -35.29
C GLN A 145 -20.11 0.29 -34.59
N LYS A 146 -19.66 -0.98 -34.62
CA LYS A 146 -20.27 -2.10 -33.87
C LYS A 146 -19.74 -2.26 -32.42
N GLY A 147 -18.84 -1.40 -31.95
CA GLY A 147 -18.31 -1.42 -30.57
C GLY A 147 -16.98 -2.19 -30.38
N GLY A 148 -16.07 -2.14 -31.35
CA GLY A 148 -14.71 -2.69 -31.24
C GLY A 148 -13.81 -1.94 -30.26
N LEU A 149 -12.88 -2.68 -29.63
CA LEU A 149 -11.94 -2.24 -28.59
C LEU A 149 -11.08 -1.04 -28.99
N ASP A 150 -10.86 -0.11 -28.06
CA ASP A 150 -9.67 0.76 -28.08
C ASP A 150 -8.41 -0.09 -27.88
N PRO A 151 -7.31 0.17 -28.61
CA PRO A 151 -5.99 -0.40 -28.28
C PRO A 151 -5.54 0.10 -26.90
N MET A 152 -5.11 -0.82 -26.04
CA MET A 152 -4.92 -0.58 -24.60
C MET A 152 -3.43 -0.69 -24.22
N PRO A 153 -2.77 0.42 -23.82
CA PRO A 153 -1.37 0.38 -23.42
C PRO A 153 -1.17 -0.36 -22.08
N GLY A 154 -0.29 -1.37 -22.07
CA GLY A 154 0.35 -1.89 -20.84
C GLY A 154 -0.28 -3.10 -20.12
N GLY A 155 -1.11 -3.91 -20.78
CA GLY A 155 -1.77 -5.06 -20.16
C GLY A 155 -0.89 -6.32 -19.96
N SER A 156 -1.01 -7.00 -18.81
CA SER A 156 -0.43 -8.33 -18.58
C SER A 156 -1.15 -9.42 -19.40
N VAL A 157 -0.40 -10.43 -19.83
CA VAL A 157 -0.86 -11.48 -20.78
C VAL A 157 -1.43 -12.68 -20.03
N LEU A 158 -2.65 -13.10 -20.37
CA LEU A 158 -3.22 -14.40 -20.01
C LEU A 158 -2.92 -15.41 -21.10
N VAL A 159 -2.20 -16.49 -20.76
CA VAL A 159 -1.94 -17.58 -21.71
C VAL A 159 -2.91 -18.72 -21.45
N VAL A 160 -3.68 -19.10 -22.48
CA VAL A 160 -4.63 -20.21 -22.45
C VAL A 160 -4.01 -21.39 -23.18
N THR A 161 -3.78 -22.52 -22.51
CA THR A 161 -3.16 -23.70 -23.14
C THR A 161 -3.77 -24.99 -22.62
N HIS A 162 -3.67 -26.06 -23.41
CA HIS A 162 -4.18 -27.38 -23.02
C HIS A 162 -3.36 -27.96 -21.86
N VAL A 163 -4.00 -28.65 -20.90
CA VAL A 163 -3.32 -29.24 -19.72
C VAL A 163 -2.16 -30.18 -20.08
N GLY A 164 -2.24 -30.85 -21.24
CA GLY A 164 -1.17 -31.70 -21.78
C GLY A 164 0.07 -30.97 -22.30
N ARG A 165 0.04 -29.64 -22.47
CA ARG A 165 1.18 -28.81 -22.88
C ARG A 165 2.04 -28.40 -21.67
N VAL A 166 2.56 -29.41 -20.97
CA VAL A 166 3.42 -29.21 -19.79
C VAL A 166 4.70 -28.46 -20.17
N ASP A 167 5.18 -28.63 -21.40
CA ASP A 167 6.29 -27.88 -22.00
C ASP A 167 6.02 -26.36 -21.97
N VAL A 168 4.83 -25.94 -22.38
CA VAL A 168 4.42 -24.53 -22.38
C VAL A 168 4.28 -24.01 -20.96
N LEU A 169 3.62 -24.78 -20.07
CA LEU A 169 3.46 -24.41 -18.68
C LEU A 169 4.83 -24.13 -18.02
N LEU A 170 5.75 -25.09 -18.07
CA LEU A 170 7.07 -24.95 -17.44
C LEU A 170 7.89 -23.82 -18.06
N SER A 171 7.79 -23.62 -19.37
CA SER A 171 8.49 -22.55 -20.08
C SER A 171 7.98 -21.17 -19.67
N LEU A 172 6.66 -21.00 -19.53
CA LEU A 172 6.06 -19.75 -19.07
C LEU A 172 6.38 -19.46 -17.60
N LEU A 173 6.40 -20.49 -16.74
CA LEU A 173 6.83 -20.34 -15.35
C LEU A 173 8.29 -19.88 -15.28
N MET A 174 9.18 -20.41 -16.14
CA MET A 174 10.57 -19.96 -16.22
C MET A 174 10.67 -18.53 -16.76
N ALA A 175 9.96 -18.22 -17.85
CA ALA A 175 9.94 -16.89 -18.45
C ALA A 175 9.47 -15.83 -17.46
N SER A 176 8.51 -16.17 -16.58
CA SER A 176 8.00 -15.26 -15.55
C SER A 176 9.02 -14.86 -14.47
N LYS A 177 10.17 -15.54 -14.39
CA LYS A 177 11.26 -15.16 -13.49
C LYS A 177 12.20 -14.12 -14.10
N SER A 178 12.14 -13.91 -15.41
CA SER A 178 12.95 -12.90 -16.08
C SER A 178 12.41 -11.51 -15.78
N LEU A 179 13.29 -10.58 -15.39
CA LEU A 179 12.97 -9.17 -15.19
C LEU A 179 12.77 -8.44 -16.53
N ASP A 180 13.41 -8.93 -17.61
CA ASP A 180 13.39 -8.32 -18.94
C ASP A 180 12.27 -8.87 -19.85
N PHE A 181 11.54 -9.88 -19.39
CA PHE A 181 10.44 -10.49 -20.16
C PHE A 181 9.08 -9.87 -19.78
N PRO A 182 8.12 -9.74 -20.70
CA PRO A 182 6.81 -9.19 -20.38
C PRO A 182 6.09 -9.94 -19.27
N LYS A 183 5.34 -9.19 -18.45
CA LYS A 183 4.61 -9.74 -17.32
C LYS A 183 3.48 -10.66 -17.80
N ILE A 184 3.61 -11.94 -17.44
CA ILE A 184 2.55 -12.94 -17.61
C ILE A 184 1.56 -12.76 -16.45
N GLY A 185 0.33 -12.36 -16.77
CA GLY A 185 -0.72 -12.10 -15.79
C GLY A 185 -1.33 -13.38 -15.22
N GLY A 186 -1.33 -14.46 -15.99
CA GLY A 186 -1.82 -15.78 -15.57
C GLY A 186 -1.70 -16.83 -16.66
N ILE A 187 -1.84 -18.10 -16.25
CA ILE A 187 -1.89 -19.26 -17.15
C ILE A 187 -3.19 -20.01 -16.89
N LEU A 188 -3.97 -20.28 -17.93
CA LEU A 188 -5.22 -21.03 -17.87
C LEU A 188 -5.07 -22.37 -18.61
N LEU A 189 -5.15 -23.47 -17.88
CA LEU A 189 -5.06 -24.83 -18.39
C LEU A 189 -6.46 -25.38 -18.74
N THR A 190 -6.69 -25.63 -20.02
CA THR A 190 -7.96 -26.16 -20.56
C THR A 190 -7.95 -27.69 -20.56
N ASP A 191 -9.13 -28.30 -20.74
CA ASP A 191 -9.34 -29.75 -20.77
C ASP A 191 -8.87 -30.46 -19.49
N GLY A 192 -8.94 -29.73 -18.38
CA GLY A 192 -8.21 -30.06 -17.17
C GLY A 192 -9.04 -29.94 -15.90
N SER A 193 -8.69 -30.79 -14.95
CA SER A 193 -8.91 -30.52 -13.53
C SER A 193 -7.58 -30.70 -12.82
N ARG A 194 -7.52 -30.40 -11.51
CA ARG A 194 -6.33 -30.74 -10.72
C ARG A 194 -5.89 -32.20 -10.87
N LYS A 195 -6.82 -33.14 -11.10
CA LYS A 195 -6.53 -34.57 -11.29
C LYS A 195 -5.92 -34.90 -12.65
N SER A 196 -5.99 -33.97 -13.61
CA SER A 196 -5.43 -34.14 -14.95
C SER A 196 -3.93 -33.86 -15.00
N LEU A 197 -3.34 -33.36 -13.90
CA LEU A 197 -1.91 -33.09 -13.78
C LEU A 197 -1.21 -34.19 -12.97
N SER A 198 0.03 -34.50 -13.33
CA SER A 198 0.86 -35.43 -12.54
C SER A 198 1.24 -34.81 -11.20
N GLN A 199 1.59 -35.67 -10.23
CA GLN A 199 1.96 -35.20 -8.89
C GLN A 199 3.22 -34.32 -8.94
N GLU A 200 4.18 -34.62 -9.81
CA GLU A 200 5.41 -33.86 -9.99
C GLU A 200 5.12 -32.43 -10.48
N VAL A 201 4.15 -32.26 -11.40
CA VAL A 201 3.73 -30.93 -11.84
C VAL A 201 3.03 -30.18 -10.71
N LEU A 202 2.18 -30.87 -9.95
CA LEU A 202 1.51 -30.25 -8.79
C LEU A 202 2.52 -29.85 -7.70
N ASP A 203 3.57 -30.63 -7.48
CA ASP A 203 4.64 -30.31 -6.52
C ASP A 203 5.44 -29.09 -6.98
N ILE A 204 5.73 -28.97 -8.28
CA ILE A 204 6.33 -27.75 -8.87
C ILE A 204 5.41 -26.54 -8.66
N LEU A 205 4.10 -26.70 -8.89
CA LEU A 205 3.11 -25.63 -8.71
C LEU A 205 2.91 -25.24 -7.23
N ALA A 206 3.08 -26.19 -6.31
CA ALA A 206 3.02 -25.95 -4.87
C ALA A 206 4.29 -25.28 -4.33
N GLY A 207 5.39 -25.32 -5.08
CA GLY A 207 6.60 -24.60 -4.76
C GLY A 207 6.35 -23.09 -4.71
N ASN A 208 6.78 -22.43 -3.64
CA ASN A 208 6.57 -21.01 -3.36
C ASN A 208 7.35 -20.04 -4.29
N LEU A 209 7.79 -20.53 -5.45
CA LEU A 209 8.69 -19.86 -6.40
C LEU A 209 7.97 -19.29 -7.63
N LEU A 210 6.64 -19.37 -7.69
CA LEU A 210 5.87 -19.03 -8.88
C LEU A 210 5.14 -17.68 -8.72
N ARG A 211 5.54 -16.71 -9.54
CA ARG A 211 4.96 -15.34 -9.60
C ARG A 211 3.65 -15.26 -10.40
N VAL A 212 3.31 -16.34 -11.11
CA VAL A 212 2.19 -16.37 -12.08
C VAL A 212 1.11 -17.32 -11.58
N PRO A 213 -0.14 -16.82 -11.42
CA PRO A 213 -1.26 -17.69 -11.09
C PRO A 213 -1.53 -18.70 -12.19
N VAL A 214 -1.70 -19.97 -11.80
CA VAL A 214 -2.07 -21.05 -12.71
C VAL A 214 -3.47 -21.52 -12.33
N LEU A 215 -4.36 -21.49 -13.32
CA LEU A 215 -5.75 -21.92 -13.19
C LEU A 215 -6.00 -23.11 -14.11
N THR A 216 -7.03 -23.89 -13.82
CA THR A 216 -7.50 -24.95 -14.70
C THR A 216 -9.02 -24.96 -14.81
N ILE A 217 -9.51 -25.33 -16.00
CA ILE A 217 -10.93 -25.47 -16.32
C ILE A 217 -11.17 -26.75 -17.12
N PRO A 218 -12.33 -27.39 -16.94
CA PRO A 218 -12.68 -28.62 -17.67
C PRO A 218 -13.10 -28.37 -19.11
N LEU A 219 -13.26 -27.10 -19.52
CA LEU A 219 -13.67 -26.71 -20.88
C LEU A 219 -12.49 -26.87 -21.84
N ASP A 220 -12.80 -27.15 -23.10
CA ASP A 220 -11.78 -27.17 -24.15
C ASP A 220 -11.24 -25.77 -24.47
N THR A 221 -10.14 -25.70 -25.20
CA THR A 221 -9.50 -24.42 -25.53
C THR A 221 -10.42 -23.47 -26.32
N PHE A 222 -11.27 -23.98 -27.19
CA PHE A 222 -12.17 -23.17 -28.00
C PHE A 222 -13.31 -22.59 -27.14
N GLU A 223 -13.96 -23.42 -26.35
CA GLU A 223 -15.05 -23.02 -25.45
C GLU A 223 -14.54 -22.06 -24.37
N ALA A 224 -13.37 -22.33 -23.79
CA ALA A 224 -12.72 -21.44 -22.84
C ALA A 224 -12.47 -20.05 -23.44
N THR A 225 -11.89 -20.02 -24.64
CA THR A 225 -11.60 -18.78 -25.38
C THR A 225 -12.90 -18.03 -25.69
N GLN A 226 -13.94 -18.72 -26.15
CA GLN A 226 -15.24 -18.12 -26.45
C GLN A 226 -15.92 -17.55 -25.21
N ARG A 227 -15.85 -18.22 -24.05
CA ARG A 227 -16.39 -17.68 -22.79
C ARG A 227 -15.63 -16.46 -22.30
N ILE A 228 -14.29 -16.46 -22.43
CA ILE A 228 -13.48 -15.28 -22.11
C ILE A 228 -13.84 -14.12 -23.05
N HIS A 229 -14.04 -14.39 -24.34
CA HIS A 229 -14.51 -13.40 -25.31
C HIS A 229 -15.98 -12.98 -25.07
N GLY A 230 -16.81 -13.86 -24.52
CA GLY A 230 -18.18 -13.57 -24.10
C GLY A 230 -18.26 -12.62 -22.89
N LEU A 231 -17.15 -12.46 -22.15
CA LEU A 231 -17.07 -11.49 -21.04
C LEU A 231 -17.26 -10.05 -21.51
N HIS A 232 -17.08 -9.76 -22.79
CA HIS A 232 -17.09 -8.40 -23.35
C HIS A 232 -18.40 -7.65 -23.07
N GLY A 233 -19.54 -8.34 -22.97
CA GLY A 233 -20.83 -7.74 -22.61
C GLY A 233 -21.08 -7.53 -21.11
N LEU A 234 -20.18 -7.99 -20.24
CA LEU A 234 -20.32 -7.88 -18.79
C LEU A 234 -19.48 -6.72 -18.25
N ALA A 235 -20.13 -5.82 -17.51
CA ALA A 235 -19.45 -4.72 -16.83
C ALA A 235 -18.38 -5.26 -15.85
N PRO A 236 -17.15 -4.71 -15.87
CA PRO A 236 -16.14 -4.98 -14.86
C PRO A 236 -16.71 -4.72 -13.46
N ARG A 237 -16.35 -5.58 -12.50
CA ARG A 237 -16.83 -5.50 -11.12
C ARG A 237 -15.78 -4.87 -10.22
N LEU A 238 -16.26 -4.05 -9.28
CA LEU A 238 -15.48 -3.53 -8.18
C LEU A 238 -15.60 -4.52 -7.00
N LEU A 239 -14.75 -5.54 -6.96
CA LEU A 239 -14.76 -6.50 -5.85
C LEU A 239 -14.13 -5.86 -4.60
N PRO A 240 -14.55 -6.22 -3.37
CA PRO A 240 -13.93 -5.73 -2.14
C PRO A 240 -12.42 -6.03 -2.03
N THR A 241 -11.92 -7.00 -2.79
CA THR A 241 -10.52 -7.42 -2.83
C THR A 241 -9.71 -6.74 -3.93
N SER A 242 -10.33 -6.00 -4.85
CA SER A 242 -9.65 -5.35 -5.99
C SER A 242 -8.96 -4.04 -5.57
N SER A 243 -7.85 -4.14 -4.81
CA SER A 243 -7.14 -2.99 -4.23
C SER A 243 -6.75 -1.91 -5.25
N VAL A 244 -6.32 -2.31 -6.46
CA VAL A 244 -5.99 -1.37 -7.55
C VAL A 244 -7.22 -0.62 -8.03
N LYS A 245 -8.33 -1.32 -8.29
CA LYS A 245 -9.60 -0.70 -8.73
C LYS A 245 -10.20 0.20 -7.66
N LEU A 246 -10.15 -0.23 -6.40
CA LEU A 246 -10.65 0.55 -5.26
C LEU A 246 -9.86 1.86 -5.11
N ARG A 247 -8.53 1.81 -5.25
CA ARG A 247 -7.68 3.01 -5.24
C ARG A 247 -8.01 3.95 -6.40
N ALA A 248 -8.06 3.43 -7.64
CA ALA A 248 -8.42 4.24 -8.81
C ALA A 248 -9.81 4.90 -8.64
N ALA A 249 -10.80 4.16 -8.11
CA ALA A 249 -12.12 4.72 -7.83
C ALA A 249 -12.09 5.83 -6.77
N GLN A 250 -11.29 5.66 -5.71
CA GLN A 250 -11.10 6.69 -4.68
C GLN A 250 -10.41 7.94 -5.24
N GLU A 251 -9.39 7.78 -6.08
CA GLU A 251 -8.69 8.87 -6.76
C GLU A 251 -9.62 9.67 -7.68
N ILE A 252 -10.40 8.98 -8.53
CA ILE A 252 -11.39 9.63 -9.40
C ILE A 252 -12.40 10.40 -8.56
N PHE A 253 -12.92 9.80 -7.49
CA PHE A 253 -13.85 10.46 -6.60
C PHE A 253 -13.23 11.73 -5.99
N ALA A 254 -12.02 11.62 -5.43
CA ALA A 254 -11.31 12.73 -4.82
C ALA A 254 -11.04 13.89 -5.80
N ASN A 255 -10.73 13.57 -7.06
CA ASN A 255 -10.41 14.56 -8.08
C ASN A 255 -11.64 15.15 -8.80
N SER A 256 -12.75 14.42 -8.83
CA SER A 256 -13.94 14.79 -9.63
C SER A 256 -15.07 15.39 -8.80
N VAL A 257 -15.11 15.13 -7.49
CA VAL A 257 -16.15 15.64 -6.58
C VAL A 257 -15.70 16.96 -5.98
N CYS A 258 -16.52 18.00 -6.16
CA CYS A 258 -16.24 19.34 -5.64
C CYS A 258 -16.30 19.37 -4.10
N GLN A 259 -15.28 19.92 -3.44
CA GLN A 259 -15.27 20.07 -1.98
C GLN A 259 -16.42 20.93 -1.45
N ASP A 260 -16.85 21.95 -2.18
CA ASP A 260 -17.98 22.80 -1.78
C ASP A 260 -19.29 22.02 -1.68
N PHE A 261 -19.47 20.99 -2.52
CA PHE A 261 -20.60 20.06 -2.43
C PHE A 261 -20.57 19.29 -1.12
N LEU A 262 -19.41 18.71 -0.76
CA LEU A 262 -19.23 17.95 0.46
C LEU A 262 -19.42 18.84 1.70
N ASN A 263 -18.84 20.03 1.67
CA ASN A 263 -18.98 21.01 2.75
C ASN A 263 -20.45 21.45 2.93
N ALA A 264 -21.20 21.64 1.84
CA ALA A 264 -22.62 21.96 1.90
C ALA A 264 -23.46 20.83 2.52
N ILE A 265 -23.10 19.55 2.31
CA ILE A 265 -23.76 18.38 2.92
C ILE A 265 -23.48 18.28 4.43
N VAL A 266 -22.31 18.74 4.88
CA VAL A 266 -21.85 18.60 6.26
C VAL A 266 -22.24 19.80 7.14
N ARG A 267 -22.45 20.99 6.55
CA ARG A 267 -22.88 22.20 7.28
C ARG A 267 -24.16 21.95 8.09
N GLY A 268 -24.11 22.29 9.39
CA GLY A 268 -25.27 22.26 10.29
C GLY A 268 -25.44 20.99 11.14
N LYS A 269 -24.51 20.04 11.08
CA LYS A 269 -24.47 18.91 12.04
C LYS A 269 -23.53 19.28 13.19
N ASP A 270 -23.97 19.12 14.44
CA ASP A 270 -23.10 19.18 15.62
C ASP A 270 -22.03 18.09 15.48
N VAL A 271 -20.84 18.49 15.01
CA VAL A 271 -19.70 17.58 14.92
C VAL A 271 -19.17 17.43 16.33
N ARG A 272 -19.49 16.31 16.99
CA ARG A 272 -18.81 15.92 18.24
C ARG A 272 -17.30 16.03 18.00
N HIS A 273 -16.61 16.82 18.81
CA HIS A 273 -15.17 17.09 18.71
C HIS A 273 -14.27 15.91 19.09
N GLU A 274 -14.81 14.70 19.24
CA GLU A 274 -14.02 13.53 19.57
C GLU A 274 -13.27 13.05 18.32
N MET A 275 -11.95 12.87 18.47
CA MET A 275 -11.10 12.35 17.42
C MET A 275 -11.46 10.89 17.15
N THR A 276 -12.16 10.63 16.04
CA THR A 276 -12.43 9.27 15.57
C THR A 276 -11.18 8.68 14.90
N SER A 277 -11.07 7.36 14.90
CA SER A 277 -9.94 6.65 14.27
C SER A 277 -9.76 6.98 12.79
N ARG A 278 -10.86 7.14 12.05
CA ARG A 278 -10.81 7.49 10.63
C ARG A 278 -10.33 8.93 10.41
N HIS A 279 -10.80 9.86 11.25
CA HIS A 279 -10.33 11.25 11.21
C HIS A 279 -8.85 11.33 11.55
N PHE A 280 -8.41 10.62 12.60
CA PHE A 280 -7.01 10.56 12.99
C PHE A 280 -6.10 10.07 11.86
N LEU A 281 -6.39 8.88 11.29
CA LEU A 281 -5.59 8.30 10.21
C LEU A 281 -5.56 9.20 8.96
N TYR A 282 -6.68 9.85 8.64
CA TYR A 282 -6.75 10.81 7.54
C TYR A 282 -5.85 12.02 7.80
N HIS A 283 -5.94 12.62 8.99
CA HIS A 283 -5.18 13.83 9.33
C HIS A 283 -3.67 13.58 9.32
N ILE A 284 -3.19 12.48 9.93
CA ILE A 284 -1.76 12.15 9.94
C ILE A 284 -1.24 11.82 8.53
N SER A 285 -2.06 11.19 7.68
CA SER A 285 -1.71 10.89 6.30
C SER A 285 -1.62 12.17 5.47
N GLN A 286 -2.57 13.08 5.64
CA GLN A 286 -2.59 14.37 4.96
C GLN A 286 -1.38 15.22 5.34
N ALA A 287 -1.05 15.29 6.63
CA ALA A 287 0.12 16.02 7.11
C ALA A 287 1.43 15.45 6.53
N ALA A 288 1.57 14.12 6.48
CA ALA A 288 2.72 13.45 5.86
C ALA A 288 2.80 13.76 4.35
N GLN A 289 1.67 13.72 3.63
CA GLN A 289 1.62 14.04 2.20
C GLN A 289 2.00 15.49 1.89
N GLN A 290 1.56 16.44 2.71
CA GLN A 290 1.87 17.87 2.51
C GLN A 290 3.33 18.22 2.84
N ARG A 291 3.94 17.48 3.78
CA ARG A 291 5.31 17.70 4.24
C ARG A 291 6.06 16.36 4.30
N PRO A 292 6.32 15.73 3.14
CA PRO A 292 6.94 14.42 3.09
C PRO A 292 8.29 14.46 3.80
N GLN A 293 8.47 13.54 4.76
CA GLN A 293 9.75 13.34 5.46
C GLN A 293 10.49 12.18 4.81
N HIS A 294 11.80 12.09 5.05
CA HIS A 294 12.62 10.98 4.60
C HIS A 294 12.78 9.93 5.71
N ILE A 295 12.23 8.73 5.51
CA ILE A 295 12.28 7.65 6.49
C ILE A 295 13.17 6.51 5.99
N VAL A 296 14.03 5.97 6.87
CA VAL A 296 14.84 4.78 6.58
C VAL A 296 14.20 3.52 7.18
N LEU A 297 14.20 2.45 6.40
CA LEU A 297 13.67 1.13 6.74
C LEU A 297 14.83 0.11 6.70
N PRO A 298 15.37 -0.30 7.86
CA PRO A 298 16.57 -1.16 7.91
C PRO A 298 16.37 -2.60 7.46
N GLU A 299 15.14 -3.09 7.43
CA GLU A 299 14.80 -4.52 7.28
C GLU A 299 14.28 -4.81 5.87
N GLY A 300 15.09 -4.51 4.84
CA GLY A 300 14.71 -4.64 3.42
C GLY A 300 14.46 -6.08 2.95
N GLU A 301 14.92 -7.07 3.71
CA GLU A 301 14.67 -8.49 3.50
C GLU A 301 13.26 -8.94 3.94
N ASP A 302 12.52 -8.09 4.68
CA ASP A 302 11.17 -8.41 5.12
C ASP A 302 10.11 -7.97 4.10
N ALA A 303 9.31 -8.94 3.64
CA ALA A 303 8.26 -8.71 2.65
C ALA A 303 7.24 -7.65 3.09
N ARG A 304 6.95 -7.53 4.39
CA ARG A 304 5.97 -6.56 4.91
C ARG A 304 6.51 -5.15 4.83
N VAL A 305 7.81 -4.98 5.08
CA VAL A 305 8.52 -3.71 4.98
C VAL A 305 8.57 -3.25 3.52
N VAL A 306 8.90 -4.15 2.59
CA VAL A 306 8.90 -3.84 1.15
C VAL A 306 7.51 -3.49 0.62
N GLN A 307 6.48 -4.25 1.00
CA GLN A 307 5.09 -3.93 0.63
C GLN A 307 4.62 -2.60 1.21
N ALA A 308 4.95 -2.31 2.47
CA ALA A 308 4.60 -1.04 3.11
C ALA A 308 5.33 0.15 2.45
N ALA A 309 6.63 0.00 2.15
CA ALA A 309 7.40 1.00 1.44
C ALA A 309 6.78 1.33 0.08
N ALA A 310 6.39 0.32 -0.69
CA ALA A 310 5.71 0.50 -1.96
C ALA A 310 4.39 1.27 -1.81
N GLU A 311 3.56 0.94 -0.82
CA GLU A 311 2.31 1.65 -0.55
C GLU A 311 2.55 3.12 -0.17
N LEU A 312 3.52 3.39 0.71
CA LEU A 312 3.87 4.73 1.16
C LEU A 312 4.38 5.61 0.00
N LEU A 313 5.18 5.03 -0.90
CA LEU A 313 5.68 5.67 -2.11
C LEU A 313 4.55 5.92 -3.12
N ASP A 314 3.70 4.90 -3.36
CA ASP A 314 2.51 4.98 -4.22
C ASP A 314 1.64 6.19 -3.86
N ARG A 315 1.36 6.33 -2.56
CA ARG A 315 0.53 7.39 -1.99
C ARG A 315 1.26 8.74 -1.84
N GLY A 316 2.57 8.78 -2.10
CA GLY A 316 3.39 10.00 -1.98
C GLY A 316 3.44 10.56 -0.55
N LEU A 317 3.47 9.70 0.47
CA LEU A 317 3.39 10.12 1.88
C LEU A 317 4.75 10.46 2.50
N CYS A 318 5.83 9.90 1.96
CA CYS A 318 7.19 10.10 2.44
C CYS A 318 8.20 9.62 1.41
N ASN A 319 9.44 10.09 1.56
CA ASN A 319 10.59 9.51 0.86
C ASN A 319 11.10 8.32 1.66
N ILE A 320 11.48 7.23 0.99
CA ILE A 320 11.91 6.00 1.64
C ILE A 320 13.33 5.64 1.22
N THR A 321 14.19 5.33 2.20
CA THR A 321 15.38 4.51 1.98
C THR A 321 15.12 3.10 2.52
N ILE A 322 15.36 2.06 1.71
CA ILE A 322 15.34 0.66 2.15
C ILE A 322 16.79 0.18 2.23
N LEU A 323 17.19 -0.38 3.38
CA LEU A 323 18.54 -0.94 3.53
C LEU A 323 18.56 -2.42 3.15
N GLY A 324 19.52 -2.80 2.33
CA GLY A 324 19.70 -4.18 1.87
C GLY A 324 20.24 -4.26 0.45
N LYS A 325 20.37 -5.48 -0.06
CA LYS A 325 20.87 -5.73 -1.40
C LYS A 325 19.82 -5.38 -2.45
N PHE A 326 20.26 -4.67 -3.48
CA PHE A 326 19.40 -4.17 -4.56
C PHE A 326 18.60 -5.28 -5.24
N ASP A 327 19.27 -6.33 -5.72
CA ASP A 327 18.63 -7.42 -6.46
C ASP A 327 17.66 -8.22 -5.59
N GLU A 328 17.97 -8.42 -4.30
CA GLU A 328 17.11 -9.16 -3.37
C GLU A 328 15.82 -8.38 -3.06
N ILE A 329 15.92 -7.06 -2.83
CA ILE A 329 14.77 -6.19 -2.59
C ILE A 329 13.88 -6.10 -3.84
N LEU A 330 14.46 -5.95 -5.03
CA LEU A 330 13.69 -5.92 -6.27
C LEU A 330 13.01 -7.25 -6.56
N ALA A 331 13.70 -8.38 -6.32
CA ALA A 331 13.09 -9.69 -6.45
C ALA A 331 11.91 -9.86 -5.49
N LEU A 332 12.07 -9.43 -4.23
CA LEU A 332 11.02 -9.50 -3.21
C LEU A 332 9.82 -8.59 -3.55
N ALA A 333 10.08 -7.37 -4.03
CA ALA A 333 9.03 -6.47 -4.50
C ALA A 333 8.25 -7.09 -5.68
N ALA A 334 8.96 -7.68 -6.65
CA ALA A 334 8.36 -8.37 -7.78
C ALA A 334 7.55 -9.61 -7.36
N ASP A 335 8.03 -10.40 -6.38
CA ASP A 335 7.31 -11.55 -5.83
C ASP A 335 5.95 -11.17 -5.24
N HIS A 336 5.88 -9.99 -4.61
CA HIS A 336 4.66 -9.43 -4.04
C HIS A 336 3.87 -8.52 -5.00
N GLY A 337 4.34 -8.33 -6.23
CA GLY A 337 3.67 -7.51 -7.24
C GLY A 337 3.58 -6.03 -6.88
N VAL A 338 4.54 -5.52 -6.11
CA VAL A 338 4.62 -4.12 -5.67
C VAL A 338 5.79 -3.39 -6.33
N ASP A 339 5.68 -2.07 -6.46
CA ASP A 339 6.72 -1.22 -7.06
C ASP A 339 7.45 -0.39 -6.00
N VAL A 340 8.77 -0.58 -5.91
CA VAL A 340 9.68 0.17 -5.05
C VAL A 340 10.75 0.92 -5.85
N SER A 341 10.56 1.10 -7.15
CA SER A 341 11.51 1.81 -8.03
C SER A 341 11.79 3.26 -7.61
N ARG A 342 10.85 3.89 -6.88
CA ARG A 342 11.00 5.23 -6.30
C ARG A 342 11.71 5.26 -4.94
N ALA A 343 11.98 4.10 -4.35
CA ALA A 343 12.76 4.00 -3.12
C ALA A 343 14.25 4.21 -3.41
N ASN A 344 14.96 4.81 -2.46
CA ASN A 344 16.40 4.74 -2.44
C ASN A 344 16.83 3.41 -1.81
N ILE A 345 17.43 2.50 -2.57
CA ILE A 345 17.88 1.21 -2.04
C ILE A 345 19.39 1.27 -1.81
N VAL A 346 19.82 1.04 -0.58
CA VAL A 346 21.23 1.14 -0.19
C VAL A 346 21.68 -0.15 0.48
N ASN A 347 22.69 -0.80 -0.09
CA ASN A 347 23.41 -1.87 0.61
C ASN A 347 24.51 -1.24 1.49
N PRO A 348 24.42 -1.29 2.84
CA PRO A 348 25.35 -0.59 3.71
C PRO A 348 26.84 -0.82 3.43
N PRO A 349 27.33 -2.06 3.23
CA PRO A 349 28.75 -2.32 2.96
C PRO A 349 29.28 -1.69 1.66
N ASP A 350 28.42 -1.50 0.66
CA ASP A 350 28.79 -0.95 -0.65
C ASP A 350 28.59 0.58 -0.73
N SER A 351 28.05 1.18 0.33
CA SER A 351 27.69 2.59 0.34
C SER A 351 28.92 3.50 0.37
N PRO A 352 28.94 4.59 -0.41
CA PRO A 352 30.01 5.59 -0.34
C PRO A 352 30.10 6.29 1.03
N HIS A 353 29.05 6.21 1.85
CA HIS A 353 29.01 6.81 3.19
C HIS A 353 29.54 5.86 4.28
N PHE A 354 29.90 4.63 3.96
CA PHE A 354 30.29 3.62 4.95
C PHE A 354 31.48 4.07 5.82
N GLU A 355 32.57 4.54 5.20
CA GLU A 355 33.76 5.01 5.92
C GLU A 355 33.47 6.24 6.80
N LEU A 356 32.62 7.16 6.32
CA LEU A 356 32.18 8.31 7.10
C LEU A 356 31.44 7.84 8.36
N PHE A 357 30.52 6.88 8.22
CA PHE A 357 29.73 6.39 9.35
C PHE A 357 30.59 5.63 10.37
N VAL A 358 31.58 4.86 9.91
CA VAL A 358 32.56 4.20 10.79
C VAL A 358 33.31 5.24 11.62
N SER A 359 33.82 6.29 10.97
CA SER A 359 34.59 7.35 11.66
C SER A 359 33.75 8.10 12.71
N GLU A 360 32.50 8.45 12.37
CA GLU A 360 31.61 9.15 13.28
C GLU A 360 31.16 8.26 14.44
N LEU A 361 30.83 6.99 14.17
CA LEU A 361 30.45 6.05 15.23
C LEU A 361 31.59 5.83 16.23
N LEU A 362 32.84 5.77 15.74
CA LEU A 362 34.02 5.69 16.60
C LEU A 362 34.15 6.92 17.50
N GLU A 363 33.99 8.12 16.96
CA GLU A 363 34.11 9.35 17.74
C GLU A 363 32.98 9.44 18.80
N GLN A 364 31.73 9.16 18.42
CA GLN A 364 30.59 9.14 19.35
C GLN A 364 30.75 8.12 20.49
N ARG A 365 31.51 7.04 20.26
CA ARG A 365 31.65 5.90 21.18
C ARG A 365 33.07 5.70 21.73
N LYS A 366 33.99 6.63 21.48
CA LYS A 366 35.41 6.56 21.87
C LYS A 366 35.60 6.32 23.36
N ASN A 367 34.84 7.07 24.18
CA ASN A 367 34.90 6.98 25.65
C ASN A 367 34.25 5.71 26.22
N LYS A 368 33.76 4.81 25.37
CA LYS A 368 33.09 3.57 25.75
C LYS A 368 33.75 2.34 25.14
N GLY A 369 34.99 2.46 24.65
CA GLY A 369 35.82 1.34 24.20
C GLY A 369 35.46 0.81 22.81
N MET A 370 34.77 1.58 21.98
CA MET A 370 34.49 1.20 20.60
C MET A 370 35.80 1.12 19.80
N THR A 371 36.01 -0.01 19.11
CA THR A 371 37.14 -0.20 18.19
C THR A 371 36.64 -0.14 16.75
N GLU A 372 37.52 0.21 15.81
CA GLU A 372 37.17 0.30 14.39
C GLU A 372 36.61 -1.01 13.85
N ALA A 373 37.21 -2.15 14.21
CA ALA A 373 36.73 -3.46 13.82
C ALA A 373 35.28 -3.74 14.27
N VAL A 374 34.92 -3.33 15.50
CA VAL A 374 33.55 -3.48 16.01
C VAL A 374 32.60 -2.52 15.29
N ALA A 375 32.99 -1.26 15.11
CA ALA A 375 32.17 -0.26 14.41
C ALA A 375 31.85 -0.69 12.97
N ARG A 376 32.86 -1.16 12.22
CA ARG A 376 32.68 -1.71 10.87
C ARG A 376 31.72 -2.89 10.87
N ASN A 377 31.91 -3.84 11.80
CA ASN A 377 31.07 -5.03 11.88
C ASN A 377 29.59 -4.67 12.16
N LEU A 378 29.33 -3.77 13.12
CA LEU A 378 27.98 -3.28 13.41
C LEU A 378 27.32 -2.65 12.18
N LEU A 379 28.03 -1.76 11.48
CA LEU A 379 27.48 -1.07 10.30
C LEU A 379 27.29 -1.98 9.09
N SER A 380 28.05 -3.08 9.00
CA SER A 380 27.96 -4.05 7.90
C SER A 380 26.90 -5.13 8.11
N LEU A 381 26.61 -5.52 9.36
CA LEU A 381 25.73 -6.66 9.64
C LEU A 381 24.39 -6.28 10.28
N ASP A 382 24.32 -5.17 11.02
CA ASP A 382 23.11 -4.70 11.67
C ASP A 382 22.72 -3.35 11.07
N PHE A 383 21.83 -3.40 10.07
CA PHE A 383 21.41 -2.23 9.31
C PHE A 383 20.68 -1.20 10.17
N THR A 384 20.21 -1.56 11.37
CA THR A 384 19.67 -0.60 12.35
C THR A 384 20.74 0.41 12.77
N TRP A 385 21.99 -0.01 12.98
CA TRP A 385 23.09 0.92 13.27
C TRP A 385 23.34 1.86 12.10
N TYR A 386 23.31 1.34 10.87
CA TYR A 386 23.50 2.16 9.68
C TYR A 386 22.38 3.21 9.54
N GLY A 387 21.11 2.80 9.72
CA GLY A 387 19.96 3.70 9.70
C GLY A 387 20.05 4.80 10.77
N VAL A 388 20.49 4.46 11.99
CA VAL A 388 20.73 5.45 13.05
C VAL A 388 21.85 6.44 12.68
N MET A 389 22.92 5.99 12.02
CA MET A 389 23.98 6.89 11.55
C MET A 389 23.49 7.82 10.43
N MET A 390 22.64 7.33 9.52
CA MET A 390 21.98 8.17 8.52
C MET A 390 21.19 9.30 9.19
N MET A 391 20.41 8.98 10.22
CA MET A 391 19.65 9.98 10.98
C MET A 391 20.55 10.97 11.70
N HIS A 392 21.57 10.49 12.41
CA HIS A 392 22.51 11.32 13.17
C HIS A 392 23.22 12.36 12.30
N LEU A 393 23.54 11.99 11.06
CA LEU A 393 24.18 12.87 10.08
C LEU A 393 23.18 13.66 9.21
N GLY A 394 21.88 13.61 9.53
CA GLY A 394 20.84 14.40 8.85
C GLY A 394 20.54 13.92 7.42
N MET A 395 20.85 12.67 7.10
CA MET A 395 20.57 12.06 5.79
C MET A 395 19.16 11.47 5.68
N CYS A 396 18.47 11.32 6.81
CA CYS A 396 17.05 11.03 6.88
C CYS A 396 16.47 11.62 8.18
N ASP A 397 15.14 11.67 8.24
CA ASP A 397 14.38 12.36 9.29
C ASP A 397 13.85 11.41 10.36
N GLY A 398 13.82 10.11 10.09
CA GLY A 398 13.28 9.10 11.00
C GLY A 398 13.62 7.68 10.56
N MET A 399 13.45 6.73 11.49
CA MET A 399 13.66 5.30 11.23
C MET A 399 12.52 4.48 11.81
N VAL A 400 12.14 3.42 11.09
CA VAL A 400 11.24 2.38 11.57
C VAL A 400 11.89 1.01 11.37
N SER A 401 12.02 0.23 12.44
CA SER A 401 12.61 -1.11 12.47
C SER A 401 11.81 -2.02 13.41
N GLY A 402 12.17 -3.30 13.58
CA GLY A 402 11.58 -4.23 14.55
C GLY A 402 10.65 -5.30 13.96
N ALA A 403 10.44 -5.31 12.64
CA ALA A 403 9.71 -6.39 11.98
C ALA A 403 10.45 -7.73 12.11
N CYS A 404 11.79 -7.69 12.09
CA CYS A 404 12.69 -8.83 12.25
C CYS A 404 13.55 -8.74 13.53
N HIS A 405 13.75 -7.53 14.07
CA HIS A 405 14.60 -7.29 15.24
C HIS A 405 13.85 -7.30 16.58
N THR A 406 14.60 -7.36 17.69
CA THR A 406 14.01 -7.10 19.01
C THR A 406 13.93 -5.60 19.27
N THR A 407 12.98 -5.16 20.11
CA THR A 407 12.90 -3.77 20.58
C THR A 407 14.24 -3.29 21.16
N ALA A 408 14.99 -4.17 21.83
CA ALA A 408 16.30 -3.81 22.34
C ALA A 408 17.33 -3.53 21.23
N ASP A 409 17.27 -4.25 20.12
CA ASP A 409 18.17 -4.05 18.98
C ASP A 409 17.81 -2.77 18.21
N THR A 410 16.53 -2.42 18.11
CA THR A 410 16.07 -1.11 17.59
C THR A 410 16.54 0.05 18.48
N MET A 411 16.34 -0.08 19.79
CA MET A 411 16.51 1.04 20.73
C MET A 411 17.95 1.26 21.19
N ARG A 412 18.77 0.21 21.26
CA ARG A 412 20.19 0.30 21.66
C ARG A 412 21.00 1.30 20.82
N PRO A 413 21.01 1.24 19.47
CA PRO A 413 21.75 2.19 18.65
C PRO A 413 21.17 3.60 18.79
N ALA A 414 19.85 3.75 18.80
CA ALA A 414 19.18 5.04 18.97
C ALA A 414 19.58 5.72 20.29
N LEU A 415 19.57 4.99 21.41
CA LEU A 415 19.98 5.54 22.71
C LEU A 415 21.47 5.88 22.78
N GLN A 416 22.33 5.12 22.09
CA GLN A 416 23.77 5.34 22.12
C GLN A 416 24.23 6.52 21.26
N VAL A 417 23.56 6.77 20.13
CA VAL A 417 23.93 7.79 19.15
C VAL A 417 22.98 8.98 19.23
N ILE A 418 21.68 8.76 18.98
CA ILE A 418 20.65 9.80 18.95
C ILE A 418 20.36 10.38 20.33
N LYS A 419 20.35 9.56 21.39
CA LYS A 419 20.12 9.98 22.79
C LYS A 419 18.75 10.65 23.01
N THR A 420 18.46 10.99 24.26
CA THR A 420 17.22 11.65 24.66
C THR A 420 17.19 13.14 24.32
N SER A 421 16.00 13.68 24.15
CA SER A 421 15.72 15.10 23.98
C SER A 421 16.16 15.92 25.19
N VAL A 422 16.47 17.20 24.95
CA VAL A 422 16.85 18.14 26.01
C VAL A 422 15.72 18.22 27.04
N GLY A 423 16.07 18.07 28.32
CA GLY A 423 15.09 18.08 29.42
C GLY A 423 14.42 16.73 29.70
N THR A 424 14.68 15.70 28.90
CA THR A 424 14.17 14.34 29.10
C THR A 424 15.32 13.37 29.38
N SER A 425 15.25 12.62 30.47
CA SER A 425 16.24 11.60 30.84
C SER A 425 15.81 10.17 30.50
N LEU A 426 14.59 9.99 30.00
CA LEU A 426 13.93 8.70 29.86
C LEU A 426 13.26 8.58 28.49
N VAL A 427 13.42 7.45 27.83
CA VAL A 427 12.61 7.10 26.66
C VAL A 427 11.44 6.23 27.13
N SER A 428 10.24 6.54 26.64
CA SER A 428 9.03 5.76 26.88
C SER A 428 8.33 5.47 25.56
N SER A 429 7.30 4.63 25.61
CA SER A 429 6.48 4.32 24.43
C SER A 429 5.01 4.64 24.64
N VAL A 430 4.31 4.88 23.54
CA VAL A 430 2.84 4.85 23.49
C VAL A 430 2.32 3.94 22.39
N MET A 431 1.16 3.37 22.64
CA MET A 431 0.31 2.74 21.62
C MET A 431 -0.87 3.67 21.32
N PHE A 432 -1.07 4.01 20.06
CA PHE A 432 -2.32 4.63 19.62
C PHE A 432 -3.37 3.54 19.42
N MET A 433 -4.37 3.51 20.31
CA MET A 433 -5.47 2.56 20.27
C MET A 433 -6.65 3.18 19.51
N LEU A 434 -6.82 2.75 18.26
CA LEU A 434 -7.82 3.24 17.33
C LEU A 434 -9.12 2.44 17.47
N LEU A 435 -9.95 2.80 18.45
CA LEU A 435 -11.28 2.21 18.63
C LEU A 435 -12.28 2.79 17.61
N PRO A 436 -13.43 2.13 17.37
CA PRO A 436 -14.39 2.59 16.35
C PRO A 436 -14.79 4.07 16.46
N GLU A 437 -14.95 4.59 17.68
CA GLU A 437 -15.47 5.94 17.91
C GLU A 437 -14.45 6.91 18.51
N ARG A 438 -13.28 6.44 18.97
CA ARG A 438 -12.29 7.28 19.66
C ARG A 438 -10.87 6.74 19.55
N VAL A 439 -9.89 7.63 19.74
CA VAL A 439 -8.47 7.27 19.83
C VAL A 439 -7.97 7.44 21.26
N PHE A 440 -7.32 6.41 21.81
CA PHE A 440 -6.59 6.51 23.08
C PHE A 440 -5.09 6.44 22.85
N LEU A 441 -4.32 7.07 23.73
CA LEU A 441 -2.89 6.80 23.89
C LEU A 441 -2.67 6.00 25.17
N PHE A 442 -2.06 4.83 25.03
CA PHE A 442 -1.68 3.96 26.14
C PHE A 442 -0.16 4.02 26.31
N GLY A 443 0.35 4.43 27.46
CA GLY A 443 1.81 4.50 27.71
C GLY A 443 2.15 4.20 29.17
N ASP A 444 3.33 3.74 29.56
CA ASP A 444 4.29 3.02 28.73
C ASP A 444 3.83 1.58 28.51
N CYS A 445 4.05 1.04 27.31
CA CYS A 445 3.60 -0.30 26.91
C CYS A 445 4.73 -1.22 26.41
N ALA A 446 5.97 -0.71 26.25
CA ALA A 446 7.05 -1.47 25.62
C ALA A 446 8.45 -1.29 26.23
N ILE A 447 8.75 -0.19 26.93
CA ILE A 447 10.13 0.13 27.31
C ILE A 447 10.40 -0.06 28.80
N ASN A 448 9.70 0.67 29.67
CA ASN A 448 10.06 0.74 31.09
C ASN A 448 9.34 -0.32 31.93
N VAL A 449 10.10 -1.31 32.43
CA VAL A 449 9.58 -2.48 33.16
C VAL A 449 8.84 -2.11 34.45
N ASP A 450 9.52 -1.41 35.36
CA ASP A 450 8.97 -0.93 36.63
C ASP A 450 9.44 0.52 36.86
N PRO A 451 8.79 1.50 36.23
CA PRO A 451 9.20 2.90 36.33
C PRO A 451 9.02 3.43 37.76
N SER A 452 9.97 4.26 38.22
CA SER A 452 9.87 5.00 39.48
C SER A 452 8.76 6.08 39.42
N SER A 453 8.47 6.75 40.54
CA SER A 453 7.50 7.86 40.53
C SER A 453 7.97 9.03 39.65
N GLU A 454 9.28 9.29 39.64
CA GLU A 454 9.92 10.31 38.82
C GLU A 454 9.86 9.93 37.34
N ASP A 455 10.07 8.66 37.01
CA ASP A 455 9.92 8.14 35.64
C ASP A 455 8.47 8.21 35.18
N LEU A 456 7.50 7.77 35.99
CA LEU A 456 6.07 7.85 35.67
C LEU A 456 5.60 9.30 35.47
N CYS A 457 6.11 10.24 36.26
CA CYS A 457 5.88 11.66 36.06
C CYS A 457 6.34 12.10 34.66
N GLN A 458 7.56 11.72 34.26
CA GLN A 458 8.11 12.05 32.95
C GLN A 458 7.35 11.37 31.80
N ILE A 459 6.94 10.10 31.99
CA ILE A 459 6.12 9.35 31.02
C ILE A 459 4.78 10.05 30.82
N GLY A 460 4.10 10.45 31.90
CA GLY A 460 2.81 11.14 31.81
C GLY A 460 2.87 12.47 31.06
N ILE A 461 3.92 13.26 31.30
CA ILE A 461 4.18 14.50 30.56
C ILE A 461 4.46 14.20 29.08
N SER A 462 5.33 13.22 28.78
CA SER A 462 5.70 12.86 27.41
C SER A 462 4.50 12.32 26.61
N CYS A 463 3.62 11.56 27.26
CA CYS A 463 2.37 11.08 26.66
C CYS A 463 1.40 12.24 26.37
N ALA A 464 1.31 13.23 27.26
CA ALA A 464 0.49 14.43 27.02
C ALA A 464 0.99 15.24 25.84
N GLU A 465 2.31 15.47 25.76
CA GLU A 465 2.94 16.20 24.67
C GLU A 465 2.75 15.47 23.34
N THR A 466 2.84 14.13 23.35
CA THR A 466 2.55 13.31 22.17
C THR A 466 1.09 13.39 21.77
N ALA A 467 0.14 13.31 22.71
CA ALA A 467 -1.28 13.46 22.38
C ALA A 467 -1.54 14.82 21.70
N ALA A 468 -1.02 15.91 22.29
CA ALA A 468 -1.16 17.25 21.75
C ALA A 468 -0.54 17.38 20.34
N ALA A 469 0.66 16.81 20.12
CA ALA A 469 1.32 16.83 18.81
C ALA A 469 0.50 16.16 17.70
N PHE A 470 -0.39 15.22 18.07
CA PHE A 470 -1.29 14.53 17.16
C PHE A 470 -2.73 15.07 17.21
N SER A 471 -2.94 16.30 17.71
CA SER A 471 -4.25 16.96 17.83
C SER A 471 -5.27 16.18 18.67
N ILE A 472 -4.78 15.39 19.62
CA ILE A 472 -5.59 14.72 20.64
C ILE A 472 -5.47 15.52 21.92
N GLU A 473 -6.60 16.01 22.44
CA GLU A 473 -6.58 16.82 23.65
C GLU A 473 -6.07 15.99 24.84
N PRO A 474 -4.99 16.42 25.54
CA PRO A 474 -4.31 15.59 26.53
C PRO A 474 -5.06 15.57 27.87
N ARG A 475 -5.91 14.55 28.07
CA ARG A 475 -6.59 14.25 29.34
C ARG A 475 -5.95 12.99 29.92
N VAL A 476 -4.99 13.17 30.81
CA VAL A 476 -4.06 12.11 31.26
C VAL A 476 -4.55 11.46 32.55
N ALA A 477 -4.93 10.19 32.46
CA ALA A 477 -5.23 9.34 33.61
C ALA A 477 -4.01 8.51 34.00
N MET A 478 -3.46 8.77 35.20
CA MET A 478 -2.40 7.95 35.80
C MET A 478 -3.02 6.73 36.48
N LEU A 479 -2.89 5.58 35.83
CA LEU A 479 -3.63 4.37 36.18
C LEU A 479 -3.08 3.65 37.41
N SER A 480 -3.98 3.07 38.19
CA SER A 480 -3.70 2.19 39.31
C SER A 480 -4.91 1.29 39.58
N TYR A 481 -4.78 0.30 40.48
CA TYR A 481 -5.92 -0.48 40.94
C TYR A 481 -6.82 0.29 41.93
N ALA A 482 -6.44 1.50 42.32
CA ALA A 482 -7.18 2.37 43.24
C ALA A 482 -7.50 3.72 42.61
N THR A 483 -8.58 4.35 43.10
CA THR A 483 -9.00 5.70 42.68
C THR A 483 -8.96 6.66 43.86
N GLY A 484 -8.25 7.78 43.71
CA GLY A 484 -8.18 8.83 44.72
C GLY A 484 -7.34 8.48 45.96
N GLN A 485 -7.88 8.79 47.15
CA GLN A 485 -7.18 8.74 48.44
C GLN A 485 -7.55 7.50 49.28
N SER A 486 -8.52 6.68 48.87
CA SER A 486 -9.08 5.61 49.72
C SER A 486 -8.13 4.44 49.99
N ASN A 487 -7.13 4.23 49.14
CA ASN A 487 -6.21 3.12 49.25
C ASN A 487 -4.77 3.64 49.39
N THR A 488 -4.01 2.98 50.24
CA THR A 488 -2.60 3.28 50.52
C THR A 488 -1.74 2.07 50.24
N GLY A 489 -0.47 2.29 49.91
CA GLY A 489 0.52 1.23 49.73
C GLY A 489 1.48 1.55 48.59
N PRO A 490 2.66 0.89 48.55
CA PRO A 490 3.78 1.32 47.70
C PRO A 490 3.42 1.51 46.22
N ILE A 491 2.59 0.63 45.65
CA ILE A 491 2.17 0.69 44.23
C ILE A 491 1.25 1.89 43.96
N VAL A 492 0.31 2.19 44.86
CA VAL A 492 -0.62 3.32 44.72
C VAL A 492 0.09 4.63 45.03
N ASP A 493 0.92 4.63 46.07
CA ASP A 493 1.70 5.79 46.52
C ASP A 493 2.71 6.20 45.44
N LYS A 494 3.29 5.23 44.70
CA LYS A 494 4.15 5.47 43.55
C LYS A 494 3.45 6.32 42.48
N VAL A 495 2.22 5.96 42.11
CA VAL A 495 1.41 6.65 41.09
C VAL A 495 0.91 8.01 41.61
N ARG A 496 0.54 8.09 42.89
CA ARG A 496 0.13 9.35 43.53
C ARG A 496 1.26 10.38 43.51
N LYS A 497 2.45 9.98 43.97
CA LYS A 497 3.65 10.82 43.96
C LYS A 497 3.99 11.26 42.52
N ALA A 498 3.92 10.36 41.54
CA ALA A 498 4.13 10.69 40.13
C ALA A 498 3.15 11.77 39.63
N THR A 499 1.86 11.64 39.97
CA THR A 499 0.80 12.58 39.59
C THR A 499 1.03 13.96 40.21
N GLU A 500 1.39 14.01 41.50
CA GLU A 500 1.70 15.27 42.21
C GLU A 500 2.92 15.97 41.61
N LEU A 501 3.99 15.22 41.31
CA LEU A 501 5.18 15.73 40.64
C LEU A 501 4.85 16.31 39.25
N ALA A 502 4.00 15.62 38.48
CA ALA A 502 3.61 16.09 37.16
C ALA A 502 2.79 17.38 37.23
N LYS A 503 1.83 17.48 38.15
CA LYS A 503 1.06 18.71 38.41
C LYS A 503 1.96 19.87 38.86
N HIS A 504 2.97 19.59 39.67
CA HIS A 504 3.91 20.62 40.09
C HIS A 504 4.79 21.13 38.94
N LYS A 505 5.26 20.23 38.07
CA LYS A 505 6.07 20.60 36.89
C LYS A 505 5.26 21.29 35.77
N LYS A 506 4.01 20.89 35.57
CA LYS A 506 3.11 21.39 34.52
C LYS A 506 1.70 21.64 35.12
N PRO A 507 1.46 22.79 35.78
CA PRO A 507 0.19 23.08 36.45
C PRO A 507 -1.04 23.08 35.53
N ASP A 508 -0.85 23.47 34.26
CA ASP A 508 -1.92 23.54 33.25
C ASP A 508 -2.26 22.17 32.63
N LEU A 509 -1.46 21.13 32.89
CA LEU A 509 -1.69 19.81 32.35
C LEU A 509 -2.90 19.16 33.03
N MET A 510 -3.89 18.75 32.23
CA MET A 510 -5.02 17.95 32.70
C MET A 510 -4.57 16.53 33.00
N ILE A 511 -4.00 16.32 34.19
CA ILE A 511 -3.51 15.04 34.68
C ILE A 511 -4.14 14.68 36.03
N GLU A 512 -4.66 13.46 36.15
CA GLU A 512 -5.26 12.97 37.38
C GLU A 512 -4.91 11.51 37.64
N GLY A 513 -4.76 11.17 38.92
CA GLY A 513 -4.56 9.82 39.41
C GLY A 513 -4.12 9.82 40.88
N PRO A 514 -3.92 8.64 41.48
CA PRO A 514 -4.15 7.32 40.89
C PRO A 514 -5.63 7.10 40.57
N THR A 515 -5.94 6.44 39.45
CA THR A 515 -7.31 6.10 39.07
C THR A 515 -7.41 4.73 38.40
N GLN A 516 -8.54 4.06 38.56
CA GLN A 516 -8.83 2.84 37.81
C GLN A 516 -9.26 3.18 36.37
N PHE A 517 -9.09 2.22 35.46
CA PHE A 517 -9.41 2.41 34.04
C PHE A 517 -10.89 2.73 33.81
N ASP A 518 -11.80 2.06 34.51
CA ASP A 518 -13.24 2.30 34.42
C ASP A 518 -13.60 3.75 34.77
N ALA A 519 -13.09 4.29 35.87
CA ALA A 519 -13.26 5.69 36.26
C ALA A 519 -12.56 6.68 35.33
N ALA A 520 -11.50 6.27 34.62
CA ALA A 520 -10.84 7.11 33.65
C ALA A 520 -11.68 7.32 32.37
N VAL A 521 -12.44 6.31 31.93
CA VAL A 521 -13.08 6.30 30.60
C VAL A 521 -14.60 6.32 30.60
N ASP A 522 -15.26 6.04 31.74
CA ASP A 522 -16.72 6.03 31.88
C ASP A 522 -17.18 7.16 32.81
N MET A 523 -18.04 8.04 32.28
CA MET A 523 -18.54 9.21 33.01
C MET A 523 -19.42 8.86 34.21
N GLU A 524 -20.22 7.80 34.14
CA GLU A 524 -21.10 7.40 35.24
C GLU A 524 -20.27 6.83 36.40
N ILE A 525 -19.30 5.97 36.09
CA ILE A 525 -18.39 5.39 37.08
C ILE A 525 -17.50 6.48 37.69
N ALA A 526 -17.01 7.42 36.88
CA ALA A 526 -16.25 8.57 37.35
C ALA A 526 -17.02 9.38 38.40
N GLN A 527 -18.29 9.70 38.14
CA GLN A 527 -19.15 10.43 39.08
C GLN A 527 -19.41 9.63 40.37
N GLN A 528 -19.56 8.30 40.25
CA GLN A 528 -19.76 7.44 41.41
C GLN A 528 -18.51 7.32 42.30
N LYS A 529 -17.32 7.22 41.71
CA LYS A 529 -16.05 7.07 42.44
C LYS A 529 -15.44 8.40 42.89
N ASN A 530 -15.80 9.52 42.25
CA ASN A 530 -15.31 10.86 42.58
C ASN A 530 -16.44 11.79 43.07
N LYS A 531 -17.17 11.36 44.11
CA LYS A 531 -18.29 12.13 44.66
C LYS A 531 -17.80 13.48 45.20
N GLY A 532 -18.33 14.57 44.65
CA GLY A 532 -18.14 15.93 45.18
C GLY A 532 -17.03 16.75 44.52
N SER A 533 -16.42 16.28 43.43
CA SER A 533 -15.46 17.06 42.65
C SER A 533 -15.70 16.91 41.15
N SER A 534 -15.78 18.02 40.42
CA SER A 534 -15.82 18.02 38.96
C SER A 534 -14.41 17.75 38.42
N SER A 535 -14.21 16.63 37.72
CA SER A 535 -12.96 16.30 37.04
C SER A 535 -13.05 16.59 35.55
N ASN A 536 -11.98 17.14 34.98
CA ASN A 536 -11.84 17.32 33.53
C ASN A 536 -11.11 16.15 32.85
N VAL A 537 -10.69 15.15 33.63
CA VAL A 537 -9.96 13.96 33.17
C VAL A 537 -10.81 12.69 33.34
N LEU A 538 -11.36 12.44 34.53
CA LEU A 538 -12.11 11.22 34.81
C LEU A 538 -13.38 11.14 33.97
N GLY A 539 -13.66 9.94 33.44
CA GLY A 539 -14.70 9.66 32.47
C GLY A 539 -14.43 10.21 31.05
N ARG A 540 -13.35 10.96 30.86
CA ARG A 540 -13.00 11.65 29.60
C ARG A 540 -11.54 11.47 29.21
N ALA A 541 -10.82 10.54 29.83
CA ALA A 541 -9.40 10.36 29.57
C ALA A 541 -9.19 10.06 28.08
N THR A 542 -8.13 10.63 27.51
CA THR A 542 -7.66 10.33 26.15
C THR A 542 -6.28 9.68 26.20
N VAL A 543 -5.57 9.86 27.31
CA VAL A 543 -4.26 9.30 27.58
C VAL A 543 -4.34 8.48 28.87
N CYS A 544 -3.92 7.22 28.80
CA CYS A 544 -3.90 6.29 29.92
C CYS A 544 -2.47 5.86 30.21
N VAL A 545 -1.96 6.26 31.38
CA VAL A 545 -0.58 6.00 31.79
C VAL A 545 -0.53 4.82 32.75
N PHE A 546 0.05 3.70 32.34
CA PHE A 546 0.17 2.47 33.12
C PHE A 546 1.29 2.55 34.17
N PRO A 547 1.10 1.91 35.33
CA PRO A 547 2.07 1.98 36.43
C PRO A 547 3.33 1.13 36.22
N ASP A 548 3.28 0.16 35.30
CA ASP A 548 4.35 -0.80 34.98
C ASP A 548 4.09 -1.48 33.62
N LEU A 549 5.12 -2.14 33.08
CA LEU A 549 5.07 -2.77 31.76
C LEU A 549 4.13 -3.97 31.68
N ASN A 550 3.97 -4.75 32.75
CA ASN A 550 3.04 -5.89 32.72
C ASN A 550 1.60 -5.39 32.56
N SER A 551 1.25 -4.35 33.30
CA SER A 551 -0.04 -3.68 33.23
C SER A 551 -0.29 -3.09 31.83
N GLY A 552 0.67 -2.33 31.29
CA GLY A 552 0.54 -1.71 29.96
C GLY A 552 0.50 -2.72 28.82
N ASN A 553 1.48 -3.61 28.76
CA ASN A 553 1.65 -4.55 27.64
C ASN A 553 0.48 -5.53 27.50
N ASN A 554 0.04 -6.14 28.61
CA ASN A 554 -1.10 -7.05 28.57
C ASN A 554 -2.40 -6.31 28.26
N THR A 555 -2.59 -5.10 28.79
CA THR A 555 -3.84 -4.35 28.58
C THR A 555 -4.01 -3.92 27.13
N TYR A 556 -3.01 -3.32 26.49
CA TYR A 556 -3.17 -2.88 25.09
C TYR A 556 -3.43 -4.08 24.17
N LYS A 557 -2.74 -5.23 24.39
CA LYS A 557 -2.97 -6.46 23.63
C LYS A 557 -4.36 -7.04 23.89
N ALA A 558 -4.80 -7.07 25.14
CA ALA A 558 -6.14 -7.55 25.49
C ALA A 558 -7.23 -6.70 24.82
N VAL A 559 -7.09 -5.36 24.85
CA VAL A 559 -8.02 -4.44 24.19
C VAL A 559 -7.97 -4.59 22.67
N GLN A 560 -6.77 -4.69 22.07
CA GLN A 560 -6.60 -4.93 20.64
C GLN A 560 -7.35 -6.19 20.20
N GLN A 561 -7.16 -7.31 20.90
CA GLN A 561 -7.75 -8.60 20.55
C GLN A 561 -9.26 -8.65 20.82
N ALA A 562 -9.71 -8.14 21.98
CA ALA A 562 -11.11 -8.18 22.38
C ALA A 562 -11.98 -7.21 21.55
N ALA A 563 -11.50 -5.99 21.31
CA ALA A 563 -12.23 -4.97 20.56
C ALA A 563 -11.97 -5.05 19.04
N ARG A 564 -11.03 -5.90 18.59
CA ARG A 564 -10.54 -5.97 17.20
C ARG A 564 -10.19 -4.59 16.64
N CYS A 565 -9.61 -3.74 17.49
CA CYS A 565 -9.22 -2.38 17.14
C CYS A 565 -7.79 -2.36 16.58
N ILE A 566 -7.43 -1.29 15.87
CA ILE A 566 -6.08 -1.11 15.37
C ILE A 566 -5.23 -0.53 16.50
N ALA A 567 -4.06 -1.10 16.74
CA ALA A 567 -3.09 -0.58 17.71
C ALA A 567 -1.83 -0.20 16.96
N VAL A 568 -1.52 1.10 16.90
CA VAL A 568 -0.33 1.60 16.18
C VAL A 568 0.78 1.88 17.19
N GLY A 569 1.92 1.22 17.01
CA GLY A 569 3.10 1.35 17.86
C GLY A 569 3.80 0.02 18.16
N PRO A 570 4.77 0.01 19.10
CA PRO A 570 5.07 1.09 20.05
C PRO A 570 5.74 2.31 19.40
N ILE A 571 5.19 3.49 19.67
CA ILE A 571 5.73 4.78 19.23
C ILE A 571 6.60 5.35 20.36
N MET A 572 7.88 5.57 20.06
CA MET A 572 8.86 6.04 21.03
C MET A 572 8.75 7.53 21.26
N GLN A 573 9.01 7.92 22.50
CA GLN A 573 8.92 9.29 22.99
C GLN A 573 10.20 9.66 23.73
N GLY A 574 10.60 10.93 23.64
CA GLY A 574 11.74 11.45 24.38
C GLY A 574 13.10 11.25 23.71
N LEU A 575 13.16 10.72 22.49
CA LEU A 575 14.36 10.73 21.64
C LEU A 575 14.48 12.06 20.86
N ARG A 576 15.72 12.51 20.59
CA ARG A 576 15.98 13.73 19.79
C ARG A 576 15.49 13.63 18.36
N LEU A 577 15.60 12.45 17.77
CA LEU A 577 15.13 12.15 16.41
C LEU A 577 14.22 10.90 16.48
N PRO A 578 13.17 10.85 15.64
CA PRO A 578 12.13 9.83 15.76
C PRO A 578 12.60 8.47 15.25
N VAL A 579 12.75 7.54 16.19
CA VAL A 579 13.05 6.13 15.93
C VAL A 579 11.93 5.30 16.54
N ASN A 580 11.23 4.51 15.72
CA ASN A 580 10.13 3.68 16.19
C ASN A 580 10.38 2.20 15.95
N ASP A 581 9.80 1.39 16.83
CA ASP A 581 9.89 -0.07 16.82
C ASP A 581 8.56 -0.66 16.34
N LEU A 582 8.66 -1.77 15.63
CA LEU A 582 7.55 -2.58 15.18
C LEU A 582 7.47 -3.84 16.04
N SER A 583 6.27 -4.39 16.15
CA SER A 583 6.16 -5.76 16.64
C SER A 583 6.63 -6.74 15.55
N ARG A 584 7.35 -7.80 15.94
CA ARG A 584 7.65 -8.92 15.04
C ARG A 584 6.41 -9.57 14.40
N GLY A 585 5.24 -9.45 15.05
CA GLY A 585 3.95 -9.88 14.51
C GLY A 585 3.19 -8.80 13.72
N CYS A 586 3.85 -7.70 13.33
CA CYS A 586 3.21 -6.61 12.61
C CYS A 586 2.69 -7.04 11.24
N THR A 587 1.63 -6.38 10.81
CA THR A 587 1.09 -6.43 9.45
C THR A 587 1.67 -5.32 8.60
N VAL A 588 1.49 -5.40 7.27
CA VAL A 588 1.86 -4.31 6.33
C VAL A 588 1.25 -2.97 6.77
N ASN A 589 -0.02 -2.97 7.17
CA ASN A 589 -0.71 -1.77 7.65
C ASN A 589 -0.08 -1.19 8.94
N ASP A 590 0.43 -2.04 9.83
CA ASP A 590 1.12 -1.57 11.05
C ASP A 590 2.43 -0.86 10.70
N VAL A 591 3.17 -1.38 9.71
CA VAL A 591 4.37 -0.71 9.18
C VAL A 591 4.00 0.63 8.56
N VAL A 592 3.00 0.67 7.67
CA VAL A 592 2.52 1.91 7.02
C VAL A 592 2.13 2.94 8.06
N ASN A 593 1.28 2.58 9.03
CA ASN A 593 0.81 3.49 10.06
C ASN A 593 1.95 3.99 10.95
N THR A 594 2.89 3.12 11.32
CA THR A 594 4.06 3.50 12.13
C THR A 594 4.96 4.48 11.37
N VAL A 595 5.22 4.25 10.08
CA VAL A 595 5.99 5.18 9.25
C VAL A 595 5.30 6.54 9.15
N ILE A 596 3.99 6.58 8.92
CA ILE A 596 3.23 7.84 8.87
C ILE A 596 3.33 8.59 10.21
N ILE A 597 3.25 7.89 11.34
CA ILE A 597 3.46 8.50 12.66
C ILE A 597 4.89 9.03 12.81
N THR A 598 5.91 8.26 12.40
CA THR A 598 7.32 8.70 12.41
C THR A 598 7.50 9.98 11.57
N CYS A 599 6.87 10.07 10.40
CA CYS A 599 6.86 11.29 9.59
C CYS A 599 6.26 12.48 10.35
N ASN A 600 5.13 12.29 11.04
CA ASN A 600 4.50 13.35 11.83
C ASN A 600 5.37 13.77 13.02
N GLN A 601 6.05 12.83 13.68
CA GLN A 601 7.02 13.17 14.73
C GLN A 601 8.20 13.99 14.18
N ALA A 602 8.73 13.64 13.01
CA ALA A 602 9.78 14.40 12.33
C ALA A 602 9.32 15.81 11.93
N ILE A 603 8.09 15.94 11.40
CA ILE A 603 7.48 17.25 11.08
C ILE A 603 7.43 18.13 12.34
N SER A 604 6.97 17.58 13.45
CA SER A 604 6.86 18.28 14.73
C SER A 604 8.24 18.68 15.29
N ALA A 605 9.21 17.76 15.27
CA ALA A 605 10.57 18.02 15.75
C ALA A 605 11.25 19.17 14.99
N LYS A 606 11.07 19.23 13.66
CA LYS A 606 11.61 20.31 12.80
C LYS A 606 10.90 21.64 13.01
N ALA A 607 9.62 21.64 13.37
CA ALA A 607 8.90 22.87 13.69
C ALA A 607 9.43 23.49 14.99
N SER A 608 9.60 22.67 16.03
CA SER A 608 10.15 23.10 17.32
C SER A 608 11.58 23.61 17.24
N SER A 609 12.42 23.07 16.35
CA SER A 609 13.79 23.55 16.15
C SER A 609 13.90 24.84 15.34
N ALA A 610 12.86 25.22 14.58
CA ALA A 610 12.81 26.49 13.86
C ALA A 610 12.33 27.65 14.74
N GLU A 611 11.60 27.36 15.81
CA GLU A 611 11.13 28.35 16.80
C GLU A 611 12.18 28.68 17.89
N GLN A 612 13.19 27.82 18.06
CA GLN A 612 14.33 27.99 18.96
C GLN A 612 15.51 28.64 18.23
#